data_AF-A0A1H4VT67-F1
#
_entry.id   AF-A0A1H4VT67-F1
#
_cell.length_a   1.000
_cell.length_b   1.000
_cell.length_c   1.000
_cell.angle_alpha   90.00
_cell.angle_beta   90.00
_cell.angle_gamma   90.00
#
_symmetry.space_group_name_H-M   'P 1'
#
loop_
_entity.id
_entity.type
_entity.pdbx_description
1 polymer ?
#
loop_
_entity_poly.entity_id
_entity_poly.type
_entity_poly.pdbx_seq_one_letter_code
_entity_poly.pdbx_strand_id
1 'polypeptide(L)'
;MTRPAPLPAPPFIGTVGTPEAPPTVDPQAQHLPQTPLAGPPALAPVGAAAMPATVGGPPSLATIGSVPAPAAPSALSAPPTLATVGGAPTAPPAAQPVAGPSGIPPAANFAPPVAFTSPIKMYEPPAAAWANPPEIPGKWKPEYTKDGNEYVVPGLDGIRKTDNVTRATTLAKSLDDSTNLTNWMLRGTVLGLANNPHLLNGIDTTAHPHIATLEFFDRKSLERIANKAKRSVGGDDGSVFGNKLHAWLEAIIAGATTFDQAPKDLQPYLAVLFESMRRLGFQFVDKMVERTVFIPASGLVGTFDFLAVTPDGDWVIGDLKTSSSIDWSWLSIAIQLAQYSTATMMLSWDGSRWEVMPPVSRVFALVLSVPKDEPIPTCTPYVVDLNLGSEMMETALRVQHLHAVAKRAASDSTALREGDELLAWTAGAEVNLRELVGQTPPAA
;
A
#
# COMPACT_ATOMS: atom_id res chain seq x y z
N MET A 1 -21.47 -7.00 -41.32
CA MET A 1 -20.07 -6.64 -41.03
C MET A 1 -19.36 -7.91 -40.56
N THR A 2 -18.51 -8.46 -41.43
CA THR A 2 -17.88 -9.77 -41.33
C THR A 2 -16.53 -9.67 -40.61
N ARG A 3 -16.29 -10.64 -39.71
CA ARG A 3 -15.09 -10.79 -38.87
C ARG A 3 -13.88 -11.20 -39.73
N PRO A 4 -12.66 -10.65 -39.53
CA PRO A 4 -11.50 -11.03 -40.32
C PRO A 4 -10.90 -12.37 -39.86
N ALA A 5 -10.33 -13.11 -40.82
CA ALA A 5 -9.71 -14.42 -40.66
C ALA A 5 -8.32 -14.35 -39.99
N PRO A 6 -7.85 -15.44 -39.33
CA PRO A 6 -6.53 -15.48 -38.69
C PRO A 6 -5.38 -15.65 -39.69
N LEU A 7 -4.23 -15.05 -39.35
CA LEU A 7 -2.98 -15.09 -40.11
C LEU A 7 -2.28 -16.48 -40.01
N PRO A 8 -1.53 -16.91 -41.04
CA PRO A 8 -0.82 -18.19 -41.05
C PRO A 8 0.51 -18.16 -40.28
N ALA A 9 0.89 -19.31 -39.72
CA ALA A 9 2.15 -19.54 -39.02
C ALA A 9 3.37 -19.61 -39.97
N PRO A 10 4.57 -19.22 -39.53
CA PRO A 10 5.78 -19.26 -40.36
C PRO A 10 6.37 -20.67 -40.50
N PRO A 11 7.15 -20.94 -41.58
CA PRO A 11 7.66 -22.27 -41.90
C PRO A 11 8.92 -22.66 -41.12
N PHE A 12 9.01 -23.96 -40.84
CA PHE A 12 10.14 -24.69 -40.26
C PHE A 12 11.31 -24.73 -41.26
N ILE A 13 12.53 -24.35 -40.84
CA ILE A 13 13.76 -24.52 -41.63
C ILE A 13 14.61 -25.62 -40.99
N GLY A 14 14.96 -26.61 -41.81
CA GLY A 14 15.67 -27.83 -41.45
C GLY A 14 17.20 -27.73 -41.43
N THR A 15 17.75 -28.84 -40.94
CA THR A 15 19.12 -29.25 -40.66
C THR A 15 20.08 -29.33 -41.87
N VAL A 16 21.32 -28.89 -41.67
CA VAL A 16 22.57 -29.23 -42.38
C VAL A 16 23.70 -28.96 -41.36
N GLY A 17 24.77 -29.70 -41.11
CA GLY A 17 25.51 -30.78 -41.75
C GLY A 17 26.98 -30.58 -41.30
N THR A 18 27.60 -31.60 -40.71
CA THR A 18 28.99 -31.61 -40.19
C THR A 18 30.06 -31.45 -41.28
N PRO A 19 31.26 -30.97 -40.92
CA PRO A 19 32.48 -31.50 -41.55
C PRO A 19 33.62 -31.89 -40.57
N GLU A 20 34.52 -32.68 -41.15
CA GLU A 20 35.63 -33.49 -40.62
C GLU A 20 36.77 -32.79 -39.85
N ALA A 21 37.50 -33.61 -39.08
CA ALA A 21 38.80 -33.34 -38.46
C ALA A 21 39.99 -33.55 -39.43
N PRO A 22 41.18 -32.94 -39.16
CA PRO A 22 42.37 -33.74 -38.76
C PRO A 22 43.41 -32.93 -37.93
N PRO A 23 44.65 -33.41 -37.67
CA PRO A 23 45.11 -34.70 -37.14
C PRO A 23 45.89 -34.58 -35.81
N THR A 24 46.13 -35.73 -35.19
CA THR A 24 46.94 -36.01 -34.00
C THR A 24 48.43 -35.66 -34.12
N VAL A 25 49.01 -35.06 -33.07
CA VAL A 25 50.44 -35.15 -32.70
C VAL A 25 50.55 -35.21 -31.17
N ASP A 26 51.21 -36.27 -30.66
CA ASP A 26 51.72 -36.43 -29.29
C ASP A 26 53.26 -36.23 -29.38
N PRO A 27 53.93 -35.57 -28.42
CA PRO A 27 54.55 -36.35 -27.34
C PRO A 27 54.65 -35.67 -25.96
N GLN A 28 54.37 -36.48 -24.94
CA GLN A 28 55.14 -36.68 -23.70
C GLN A 28 55.29 -35.56 -22.64
N ALA A 29 54.68 -35.91 -21.49
CA ALA A 29 55.24 -35.96 -20.13
C ALA A 29 55.59 -34.64 -19.39
N GLN A 30 54.83 -34.38 -18.32
CA GLN A 30 55.35 -34.37 -16.94
C GLN A 30 54.22 -34.45 -15.90
N HIS A 31 54.39 -35.37 -14.96
CA HIS A 31 53.56 -35.66 -13.79
C HIS A 31 53.46 -34.47 -12.82
N LEU A 32 52.29 -34.30 -12.18
CA LEU A 32 52.09 -34.15 -10.73
C LEU A 32 50.58 -34.27 -10.38
N PRO A 33 50.19 -34.80 -9.21
CA PRO A 33 48.88 -35.43 -8.99
C PRO A 33 47.77 -34.46 -8.56
N GLN A 34 46.58 -34.63 -9.13
CA GLN A 34 45.33 -34.04 -8.62
C GLN A 34 44.51 -35.10 -7.88
N THR A 35 44.13 -34.77 -6.64
CA THR A 35 43.16 -35.49 -5.82
C THR A 35 41.75 -35.06 -6.24
N PRO A 36 40.83 -35.97 -6.64
CA PRO A 36 39.47 -35.59 -6.97
C PRO A 36 38.56 -35.53 -5.74
N LEU A 37 37.84 -34.41 -5.62
CA LEU A 37 36.70 -34.21 -4.71
C LEU A 37 35.50 -35.04 -5.20
N ALA A 38 34.85 -35.72 -4.25
CA ALA A 38 33.71 -36.59 -4.46
C ALA A 38 32.47 -35.83 -4.94
N GLY A 39 31.81 -36.36 -5.97
CA GLY A 39 30.48 -35.93 -6.40
C GLY A 39 29.36 -36.41 -5.46
N PRO A 40 28.17 -35.78 -5.52
CA PRO A 40 27.04 -36.12 -4.65
C PRO A 40 26.41 -37.48 -5.03
N PRO A 41 25.88 -38.23 -4.06
CA PRO A 41 25.30 -39.55 -4.33
C PRO A 41 23.92 -39.45 -4.98
N ALA A 42 23.71 -40.35 -5.95
CA ALA A 42 22.46 -40.56 -6.66
C ALA A 42 21.38 -41.24 -5.78
N LEU A 43 20.13 -40.84 -6.02
CA LEU A 43 18.91 -41.43 -5.46
C LEU A 43 18.71 -42.87 -5.94
N ALA A 44 18.39 -43.78 -5.02
CA ALA A 44 17.91 -45.13 -5.31
C ALA A 44 16.37 -45.22 -5.15
N PRO A 45 15.65 -45.99 -5.99
CA PRO A 45 14.19 -46.08 -5.97
C PRO A 45 13.69 -47.41 -5.36
N VAL A 46 12.79 -47.38 -4.38
CA VAL A 46 11.90 -48.50 -3.98
C VAL A 46 10.79 -47.88 -3.08
N GLY A 47 9.50 -48.19 -3.14
CA GLY A 47 8.66 -49.11 -3.89
C GLY A 47 7.21 -48.92 -3.40
N ALA A 48 6.24 -49.26 -4.25
CA ALA A 48 4.82 -49.17 -3.94
C ALA A 48 4.39 -50.17 -2.85
N ALA A 49 3.59 -49.72 -1.89
CA ALA A 49 2.81 -50.60 -1.02
C ALA A 49 1.45 -49.95 -0.71
N ALA A 50 0.44 -50.82 -0.69
CA ALA A 50 -0.98 -50.54 -0.74
C ALA A 50 -1.59 -49.93 0.55
N MET A 51 -2.76 -49.34 0.35
CA MET A 51 -3.67 -48.78 1.37
C MET A 51 -4.13 -49.79 2.43
N PRO A 52 -4.64 -49.28 3.56
CA PRO A 52 -6.08 -49.51 3.80
C PRO A 52 -6.84 -48.22 4.13
N ALA A 53 -8.08 -48.19 3.64
CA ALA A 53 -9.07 -47.16 3.90
C ALA A 53 -9.59 -47.22 5.34
N THR A 54 -9.65 -46.07 6.01
CA THR A 54 -10.57 -45.84 7.13
C THR A 54 -11.24 -44.48 6.99
N VAL A 55 -12.55 -44.53 7.18
CA VAL A 55 -13.54 -43.46 7.03
C VAL A 55 -13.48 -42.53 8.24
N GLY A 56 -13.40 -41.21 7.99
CA GLY A 56 -13.54 -40.17 9.01
C GLY A 56 -14.11 -38.90 8.36
N GLY A 57 -15.43 -38.74 8.41
CA GLY A 57 -16.12 -37.55 7.90
C GLY A 57 -15.88 -36.30 8.75
N PRO A 58 -16.14 -35.10 8.21
CA PRO A 58 -15.95 -33.84 8.92
C PRO A 58 -16.99 -33.64 10.04
N PRO A 59 -16.64 -32.94 11.13
CA PRO A 59 -17.55 -32.70 12.24
C PRO A 59 -18.70 -31.76 11.88
N SER A 60 -19.86 -32.09 12.43
CA SER A 60 -21.16 -31.43 12.30
C SER A 60 -21.14 -29.95 12.69
N LEU A 61 -21.67 -29.10 11.80
CA LEU A 61 -22.14 -27.75 12.12
C LEU A 61 -23.26 -27.82 13.15
N ALA A 62 -23.14 -27.06 14.23
CA ALA A 62 -24.21 -26.88 15.22
C ALA A 62 -25.20 -25.83 14.71
N THR A 63 -26.44 -26.25 14.50
CA THR A 63 -27.60 -25.43 14.15
C THR A 63 -27.95 -24.46 15.27
N ILE A 64 -27.83 -23.15 15.03
CA ILE A 64 -28.41 -22.10 15.89
C ILE A 64 -29.58 -21.46 15.13
N GLY A 65 -30.79 -21.64 15.67
CA GLY A 65 -31.94 -20.72 15.60
C GLY A 65 -32.55 -20.42 14.22
N SER A 66 -33.57 -21.19 13.83
CA SER A 66 -34.52 -20.81 12.77
C SER A 66 -35.37 -19.60 13.17
N VAL A 67 -35.43 -18.59 12.29
CA VAL A 67 -36.39 -17.46 12.32
C VAL A 67 -37.10 -17.44 10.95
N PRO A 68 -38.40 -17.09 10.85
CA PRO A 68 -39.20 -17.33 9.64
C PRO A 68 -38.74 -16.51 8.44
N ALA A 69 -38.79 -17.13 7.26
CA ALA A 69 -38.50 -16.51 5.98
C ALA A 69 -39.46 -15.34 5.66
N PRO A 70 -38.95 -14.17 5.20
CA PRO A 70 -39.78 -13.18 4.56
C PRO A 70 -40.06 -13.54 3.09
N ALA A 71 -41.21 -13.07 2.61
CA ALA A 71 -41.79 -13.36 1.30
C ALA A 71 -40.90 -12.97 0.10
N ALA A 72 -41.10 -13.71 -1.00
CA ALA A 72 -40.35 -13.62 -2.25
C ALA A 72 -40.28 -12.20 -2.85
N PRO A 73 -39.13 -11.77 -3.39
CA PRO A 73 -39.05 -10.54 -4.18
C PRO A 73 -39.65 -10.75 -5.58
N SER A 74 -40.45 -9.77 -5.99
CA SER A 74 -41.00 -9.66 -7.35
C SER A 74 -39.90 -9.43 -8.39
N ALA A 75 -40.19 -9.86 -9.62
CA ALA A 75 -39.31 -9.97 -10.76
C ALA A 75 -38.40 -8.75 -11.04
N LEU A 76 -37.13 -9.06 -11.31
CA LEU A 76 -36.12 -8.17 -11.86
C LEU A 76 -36.56 -7.65 -13.24
N SER A 77 -36.57 -6.32 -13.39
CA SER A 77 -36.67 -5.67 -14.69
C SER A 77 -35.30 -5.66 -15.39
N ALA A 78 -35.32 -5.90 -16.70
CA ALA A 78 -34.17 -6.00 -17.60
C ALA A 78 -33.30 -4.72 -17.66
N PRO A 79 -32.02 -4.82 -18.07
CA PRO A 79 -31.12 -3.67 -18.19
C PRO A 79 -31.51 -2.76 -19.36
N PRO A 80 -31.32 -1.43 -19.25
CA PRO A 80 -31.56 -0.51 -20.36
C PRO A 80 -30.51 -0.69 -21.45
N THR A 81 -31.00 -0.67 -22.69
CA THR A 81 -30.25 -0.78 -23.95
C THR A 81 -29.52 0.52 -24.26
N LEU A 82 -28.27 0.42 -24.72
CA LEU A 82 -27.51 1.55 -25.26
C LEU A 82 -28.19 2.06 -26.54
N ALA A 83 -28.79 3.26 -26.50
CA ALA A 83 -29.30 3.94 -27.68
C ALA A 83 -28.19 4.77 -28.33
N THR A 84 -27.91 4.44 -29.59
CA THR A 84 -27.04 5.16 -30.51
C THR A 84 -27.68 6.51 -30.88
N VAL A 85 -27.01 7.63 -30.61
CA VAL A 85 -27.37 8.93 -31.20
C VAL A 85 -26.21 9.39 -32.06
N GLY A 86 -26.36 9.19 -33.38
CA GLY A 86 -25.58 9.90 -34.37
C GLY A 86 -26.14 11.31 -34.55
N GLY A 87 -25.29 12.32 -34.40
CA GLY A 87 -25.58 13.71 -34.71
C GLY A 87 -24.26 14.44 -35.00
N ALA A 88 -24.08 14.88 -36.25
CA ALA A 88 -22.92 15.63 -36.70
C ALA A 88 -22.77 16.96 -35.95
N PRO A 89 -21.54 17.49 -35.78
CA PRO A 89 -21.30 18.71 -35.01
C PRO A 89 -21.79 19.94 -35.79
N THR A 90 -22.64 20.73 -35.16
CA THR A 90 -22.96 22.09 -35.61
C THR A 90 -21.96 23.06 -34.99
N ALA A 91 -21.44 23.97 -35.81
CA ALA A 91 -20.47 24.99 -35.42
C ALA A 91 -21.06 25.94 -34.36
N PRO A 92 -20.25 26.42 -33.39
CA PRO A 92 -20.73 27.36 -32.38
C PRO A 92 -20.98 28.75 -33.00
N PRO A 93 -22.00 29.49 -32.54
CA PRO A 93 -22.26 30.85 -33.00
C PRO A 93 -21.18 31.81 -32.50
N ALA A 94 -20.86 32.80 -33.34
CA ALA A 94 -19.91 33.86 -33.07
C ALA A 94 -20.30 34.65 -31.80
N ALA A 95 -19.34 34.79 -30.88
CA ALA A 95 -19.50 35.57 -29.67
C ALA A 95 -19.65 37.07 -30.00
N GLN A 96 -20.69 37.69 -29.45
CA GLN A 96 -20.82 39.15 -29.43
C GLN A 96 -19.90 39.76 -28.35
N PRO A 97 -19.36 40.97 -28.56
CA PRO A 97 -18.48 41.62 -27.61
C PRO A 97 -19.30 42.16 -26.43
N VAL A 98 -19.15 41.54 -25.26
CA VAL A 98 -19.70 42.06 -24.00
C VAL A 98 -18.71 43.10 -23.45
N ALA A 99 -19.16 44.34 -23.32
CA ALA A 99 -18.44 45.41 -22.65
C ALA A 99 -18.13 45.01 -21.19
N GLY A 100 -16.85 45.04 -20.82
CA GLY A 100 -16.40 44.66 -19.48
C GLY A 100 -16.78 45.68 -18.42
N PRO A 101 -17.22 45.26 -17.23
CA PRO A 101 -17.17 46.13 -16.06
C PRO A 101 -15.72 46.21 -15.58
N SER A 102 -15.07 47.35 -15.83
CA SER A 102 -13.85 47.74 -15.13
C SER A 102 -14.20 47.96 -13.65
N GLY A 103 -13.90 46.96 -12.82
CA GLY A 103 -14.04 47.03 -11.37
C GLY A 103 -13.29 45.89 -10.73
N ILE A 104 -12.05 46.14 -10.34
CA ILE A 104 -11.33 45.27 -9.41
C ILE A 104 -12.16 45.27 -8.11
N PRO A 105 -12.67 44.12 -7.62
CA PRO A 105 -13.31 44.09 -6.31
C PRO A 105 -12.26 44.50 -5.28
N PRO A 106 -12.60 45.37 -4.31
CA PRO A 106 -11.64 45.76 -3.27
C PRO A 106 -11.19 44.50 -2.53
N ALA A 107 -9.88 44.42 -2.28
CA ALA A 107 -9.29 43.38 -1.44
C ALA A 107 -10.11 43.27 -0.15
N ALA A 108 -10.60 42.07 0.17
CA ALA A 108 -11.25 41.82 1.45
C ALA A 108 -10.25 42.21 2.53
N ASN A 109 -10.56 43.29 3.26
CA ASN A 109 -9.75 43.75 4.38
C ASN A 109 -9.71 42.62 5.41
N PHE A 110 -8.56 41.94 5.52
CA PHE A 110 -8.26 41.13 6.69
C PHE A 110 -8.29 42.08 7.88
N ALA A 111 -9.30 41.94 8.74
CA ALA A 111 -9.37 42.70 9.98
C ALA A 111 -8.08 42.46 10.78
N PRO A 112 -7.52 43.50 11.44
CA PRO A 112 -6.33 43.33 12.26
C PRO A 112 -6.58 42.27 13.34
N PRO A 113 -5.57 41.47 13.71
CA PRO A 113 -5.74 40.42 14.70
C PRO A 113 -6.18 41.04 16.03
N VAL A 114 -7.40 40.67 16.46
CA VAL A 114 -7.92 41.04 17.77
C VAL A 114 -6.99 40.43 18.81
N ALA A 115 -6.60 41.20 19.83
CA ALA A 115 -5.79 40.69 20.92
C ALA A 115 -6.55 39.58 21.67
N PHE A 116 -6.22 38.31 21.39
CA PHE A 116 -6.81 37.16 22.06
C PHE A 116 -6.20 37.01 23.45
N THR A 117 -6.93 37.47 24.47
CA THR A 117 -6.50 37.46 25.89
C THR A 117 -6.90 36.21 26.66
N SER A 118 -7.41 35.17 25.99
CA SER A 118 -7.70 33.88 26.61
C SER A 118 -6.88 32.77 25.93
N PRO A 119 -6.24 31.86 26.69
CA PRO A 119 -5.62 30.69 26.11
C PRO A 119 -6.71 29.90 25.37
N ILE A 120 -6.61 29.87 24.04
CA ILE A 120 -7.52 29.08 23.21
C ILE A 120 -7.29 27.62 23.61
N LYS A 121 -8.35 26.94 24.07
CA LYS A 121 -8.30 25.50 24.33
C LYS A 121 -7.81 24.83 23.05
N MET A 122 -6.72 24.07 23.15
CA MET A 122 -6.15 23.38 22.00
C MET A 122 -7.22 22.49 21.38
N TYR A 123 -7.41 22.60 20.07
CA TYR A 123 -8.35 21.74 19.35
C TYR A 123 -7.98 20.27 19.57
N GLU A 124 -8.97 19.48 19.94
CA GLU A 124 -8.86 18.03 20.06
C GLU A 124 -9.77 17.39 19.02
N PRO A 125 -9.26 16.43 18.22
CA PRO A 125 -10.08 15.68 17.28
C PRO A 125 -11.33 15.10 17.95
N PRO A 126 -12.53 15.23 17.36
CA PRO A 126 -13.77 14.70 17.96
C PRO A 126 -13.68 13.21 18.33
N ALA A 127 -13.04 12.41 17.47
CA ALA A 127 -12.84 10.99 17.68
C ALA A 127 -11.87 10.65 18.85
N ALA A 128 -11.07 11.61 19.32
CA ALA A 128 -10.19 11.40 20.48
C ALA A 128 -10.99 11.15 21.78
N ALA A 129 -12.21 11.69 21.87
CA ALA A 129 -13.09 11.52 23.02
C ALA A 129 -13.70 10.11 23.12
N TRP A 130 -13.69 9.33 22.03
CA TRP A 130 -14.23 7.99 22.03
C TRP A 130 -13.35 7.03 22.84
N ALA A 131 -13.98 6.16 23.62
CA ALA A 131 -13.25 5.10 24.32
C ALA A 131 -12.52 4.18 23.32
N ASN A 132 -11.33 3.71 23.70
CA ASN A 132 -10.68 2.61 22.99
C ASN A 132 -11.46 1.30 23.23
N PRO A 133 -11.45 0.36 22.27
CA PRO A 133 -11.97 -0.98 22.51
C PRO A 133 -11.15 -1.70 23.60
N PRO A 134 -11.69 -2.77 24.21
CA PRO A 134 -10.91 -3.63 25.09
C PRO A 134 -9.73 -4.25 24.33
N GLU A 135 -8.66 -4.59 25.06
CA GLU A 135 -7.54 -5.31 24.47
C GLU A 135 -7.97 -6.70 24.02
N ILE A 136 -7.49 -7.10 22.84
CA ILE A 136 -7.77 -8.43 22.28
C ILE A 136 -6.83 -9.44 22.95
N PRO A 137 -7.35 -10.43 23.69
CA PRO A 137 -6.52 -11.34 24.47
C PRO A 137 -5.50 -12.11 23.63
N GLY A 138 -4.24 -12.07 24.06
CA GLY A 138 -3.14 -12.82 23.47
C GLY A 138 -2.73 -12.37 22.07
N LYS A 139 -3.32 -11.30 21.52
CA LYS A 139 -2.93 -10.78 20.21
C LYS A 139 -1.64 -9.98 20.33
N TRP A 140 -0.69 -10.27 19.45
CA TRP A 140 0.52 -9.49 19.28
C TRP A 140 0.21 -8.09 18.72
N LYS A 141 0.92 -7.09 19.25
CA LYS A 141 0.82 -5.71 18.80
C LYS A 141 2.10 -5.30 18.06
N PRO A 142 1.99 -4.68 16.88
CA PRO A 142 3.13 -4.10 16.19
C PRO A 142 3.99 -3.21 17.07
N GLU A 143 5.27 -3.57 17.17
CA GLU A 143 6.31 -2.73 17.72
C GLU A 143 7.11 -2.09 16.58
N TYR A 144 7.55 -0.85 16.80
CA TYR A 144 8.27 -0.07 15.80
C TYR A 144 9.53 0.53 16.41
N THR A 145 10.50 0.84 15.56
CA THR A 145 11.66 1.65 15.92
C THR A 145 11.23 3.02 16.45
N LYS A 146 12.13 3.71 17.16
CA LYS A 146 11.84 5.03 17.78
C LYS A 146 11.38 6.09 16.77
N ASP A 147 11.83 5.98 15.52
CA ASP A 147 11.42 6.85 14.41
C ASP A 147 10.16 6.37 13.67
N GLY A 148 9.65 5.17 13.98
CA GLY A 148 8.40 4.62 13.44
C GLY A 148 8.48 4.07 12.01
N ASN A 149 9.69 3.99 11.45
CA ASN A 149 9.90 3.66 10.05
C ASN A 149 10.04 2.15 9.80
N GLU A 150 10.39 1.38 10.82
CA GLU A 150 10.68 -0.05 10.70
C GLU A 150 9.94 -0.84 11.79
N TYR A 151 9.57 -2.08 11.45
CA TYR A 151 9.00 -3.03 12.40
C TYR A 151 10.10 -3.66 13.25
N VAL A 152 9.77 -3.88 14.53
CA VAL A 152 10.50 -4.78 15.43
C VAL A 152 9.70 -6.07 15.51
N VAL A 153 10.17 -7.12 14.85
CA VAL A 153 9.51 -8.43 14.78
C VAL A 153 10.43 -9.54 15.28
N PRO A 154 9.87 -10.66 15.77
CA PRO A 154 10.66 -11.87 16.00
C PRO A 154 11.40 -12.27 14.72
N GLY A 155 12.62 -12.79 14.88
CA GLY A 155 13.42 -13.26 13.76
C GLY A 155 12.67 -14.31 12.92
N LEU A 156 12.68 -14.12 11.61
CA LEU A 156 12.26 -15.11 10.61
C LEU A 156 13.51 -15.91 10.18
N ASP A 157 13.39 -17.12 9.66
CA ASP A 157 14.56 -17.84 9.13
C ASP A 157 15.35 -16.96 8.15
N GLY A 158 16.60 -16.63 8.49
CA GLY A 158 17.46 -15.71 7.72
C GLY A 158 17.37 -14.22 8.09
N ILE A 159 16.39 -13.81 8.91
CA ILE A 159 16.28 -12.47 9.51
C ILE A 159 16.56 -12.60 11.01
N ARG A 160 17.63 -11.99 11.50
CA ARG A 160 17.93 -12.03 12.93
C ARG A 160 16.85 -11.27 13.69
N LYS A 161 16.56 -11.71 14.91
CA LYS A 161 15.62 -11.02 15.83
C LYS A 161 15.96 -9.53 16.08
N THR A 162 17.18 -9.12 15.75
CA THR A 162 17.68 -7.75 15.86
C THR A 162 17.56 -6.92 14.57
N ASP A 163 17.14 -7.54 13.47
CA ASP A 163 17.06 -6.87 12.18
C ASP A 163 15.73 -6.12 12.11
N ASN A 164 15.80 -4.79 11.99
CA ASN A 164 14.63 -3.97 11.75
C ASN A 164 14.20 -4.13 10.29
N VAL A 165 12.90 -4.26 10.04
CA VAL A 165 12.39 -4.47 8.67
C VAL A 165 11.57 -3.28 8.22
N THR A 166 11.91 -2.74 7.04
CA THR A 166 11.19 -1.60 6.45
C THR A 166 9.72 -1.95 6.19
N ARG A 167 8.83 -0.97 6.38
CA ARG A 167 7.39 -1.11 6.20
C ARG A 167 6.99 -1.27 4.73
N ALA A 168 6.03 -2.14 4.44
CA ALA A 168 5.44 -2.32 3.11
C ALA A 168 4.92 -0.99 2.51
N THR A 169 4.27 -0.16 3.35
CA THR A 169 3.73 1.15 2.94
C THR A 169 4.79 2.12 2.41
N THR A 170 6.06 1.95 2.77
CA THR A 170 7.15 2.81 2.28
C THR A 170 7.36 2.61 0.78
N LEU A 171 7.27 1.36 0.32
CA LEU A 171 7.38 1.05 -1.11
C LEU A 171 6.17 1.60 -1.88
N ALA A 172 4.96 1.34 -1.38
CA ALA A 172 3.72 1.78 -2.01
C ALA A 172 3.66 3.30 -2.26
N LYS A 173 4.24 4.10 -1.35
CA LYS A 173 4.26 5.56 -1.44
C LYS A 173 5.34 6.13 -2.38
N SER A 174 6.23 5.30 -2.91
CA SER A 174 7.34 5.77 -3.76
C SER A 174 6.87 6.38 -5.08
N LEU A 175 5.68 6.00 -5.56
CA LEU A 175 5.08 6.48 -6.80
C LEU A 175 3.93 7.49 -6.57
N ASP A 176 3.62 7.84 -5.33
CA ASP A 176 2.51 8.75 -5.02
C ASP A 176 2.87 10.21 -5.34
N ASP A 177 1.93 10.95 -5.93
CA ASP A 177 1.99 12.41 -5.98
C ASP A 177 1.50 13.01 -4.65
N SER A 178 2.45 13.50 -3.86
CA SER A 178 2.18 14.12 -2.56
C SER A 178 1.89 15.63 -2.61
N THR A 179 1.78 16.23 -3.80
CA THR A 179 1.62 17.69 -3.97
C THR A 179 0.38 18.22 -3.26
N ASN A 180 -0.77 17.57 -3.43
CA ASN A 180 -2.02 17.99 -2.80
C ASN A 180 -1.98 17.84 -1.27
N LEU A 181 -1.41 16.75 -0.77
CA LEU A 181 -1.22 16.53 0.66
C LEU A 181 -0.27 17.57 1.27
N THR A 182 0.81 17.90 0.56
CA THR A 182 1.77 18.93 0.97
C THR A 182 1.10 20.30 1.04
N ASN A 183 0.36 20.69 0.00
CA ASN A 183 -0.39 21.94 -0.02
C ASN A 183 -1.42 22.02 1.11
N TRP A 184 -2.12 20.91 1.39
CA TRP A 184 -3.05 20.83 2.52
C TRP A 184 -2.34 21.00 3.87
N MET A 185 -1.19 20.34 4.08
CA MET A 185 -0.40 20.49 5.32
C MET A 185 0.12 21.92 5.50
N LEU A 186 0.55 22.58 4.42
CA LEU A 186 0.98 23.98 4.44
C LEU A 186 -0.17 24.91 4.82
N ARG A 187 -1.35 24.75 4.20
CA ARG A 187 -2.56 25.52 4.54
C ARG A 187 -2.94 25.35 6.01
N GLY A 188 -2.95 24.10 6.51
CA GLY A 188 -3.23 23.81 7.92
C GLY A 188 -2.21 24.42 8.86
N THR A 189 -0.92 24.39 8.51
CA THR A 189 0.14 25.00 9.30
C THR A 189 -0.03 26.53 9.38
N VAL A 190 -0.27 27.20 8.25
CA VAL A 190 -0.48 28.66 8.21
C VAL A 190 -1.72 29.07 8.99
N LEU A 191 -2.86 28.40 8.78
CA LEU A 191 -4.09 28.67 9.51
C LEU A 191 -3.92 28.42 11.02
N GLY A 192 -3.25 27.33 11.38
CA GLY A 192 -2.97 26.99 12.77
C GLY A 192 -2.12 28.02 13.47
N LEU A 193 -1.09 28.55 12.81
CA LEU A 193 -0.24 29.63 13.35
C LEU A 193 -1.02 30.94 13.46
N ALA A 194 -1.85 31.28 12.47
CA ALA A 194 -2.70 32.46 12.50
C ALA A 194 -3.69 32.43 13.69
N ASN A 195 -4.26 31.24 13.98
CA ASN A 195 -5.17 31.04 15.10
C ASN A 195 -4.43 30.90 16.44
N ASN A 196 -3.13 30.56 16.44
CA ASN A 196 -2.36 30.27 17.65
C ASN A 196 -0.99 30.97 17.62
N PRO A 197 -0.94 32.31 17.55
CA PRO A 197 0.33 33.05 17.41
C PRO A 197 1.31 32.82 18.56
N HIS A 198 0.79 32.48 19.75
CA HIS A 198 1.61 32.15 20.93
C HIS A 198 2.52 30.92 20.72
N LEU A 199 2.24 30.05 19.73
CA LEU A 199 3.12 28.94 19.36
C LEU A 199 4.49 29.41 18.86
N LEU A 200 4.60 30.67 18.43
CA LEU A 200 5.84 31.30 17.99
C LEU A 200 6.63 31.93 19.15
N ASN A 201 6.08 31.97 20.36
CA ASN A 201 6.76 32.56 21.51
C ASN A 201 8.08 31.83 21.80
N GLY A 202 9.16 32.58 21.94
CA GLY A 202 10.49 32.04 22.23
C GLY A 202 11.26 31.50 21.02
N ILE A 203 10.74 31.66 19.80
CA ILE A 203 11.52 31.45 18.57
C ILE A 203 12.26 32.74 18.24
N ASP A 204 13.58 32.68 18.14
CA ASP A 204 14.36 33.75 17.53
C ASP A 204 14.29 33.63 15.99
N THR A 205 13.38 34.40 15.39
CA THR A 205 13.22 34.45 13.93
C THR A 205 14.27 35.31 13.23
N THR A 206 15.11 36.02 13.98
CA THR A 206 16.15 36.91 13.45
C THR A 206 17.52 36.24 13.35
N ALA A 207 17.76 35.18 14.14
CA ALA A 207 18.99 34.39 14.12
C ALA A 207 19.25 33.65 12.79
N HIS A 208 18.20 33.36 12.02
CA HIS A 208 18.29 32.57 10.78
C HIS A 208 17.58 33.28 9.62
N PRO A 209 18.27 34.12 8.83
CA PRO A 209 17.64 34.87 7.73
C PRO A 209 17.17 33.99 6.57
N HIS A 210 17.57 32.71 6.52
CA HIS A 210 17.17 31.76 5.48
C HIS A 210 17.02 30.34 6.06
N ILE A 211 16.11 29.52 5.51
CA ILE A 211 15.87 28.15 6.02
C ILE A 211 17.13 27.27 5.95
N ALA A 212 18.02 27.54 5.00
CA ALA A 212 19.29 26.82 4.85
C ALA A 212 20.31 27.12 5.96
N THR A 213 20.10 28.16 6.76
CA THR A 213 20.98 28.52 7.89
C THR A 213 20.46 28.00 9.23
N LEU A 214 19.39 27.18 9.24
CA LEU A 214 18.85 26.59 10.46
C LEU A 214 19.78 25.53 11.03
N GLU A 215 20.11 25.66 12.31
CA GLU A 215 20.79 24.62 13.07
C GLU A 215 19.85 23.44 13.35
N PHE A 216 20.43 22.29 13.70
CA PHE A 216 19.67 21.05 13.88
C PHE A 216 18.53 21.17 14.90
N PHE A 217 18.79 21.80 16.05
CA PHE A 217 17.79 21.92 17.11
C PHE A 217 16.69 22.94 16.78
N ASP A 218 17.02 23.99 16.04
CA ASP A 218 16.04 25.00 15.59
C ASP A 218 15.11 24.44 14.54
N ARG A 219 15.64 23.70 13.55
CA ARG A 219 14.83 22.95 12.59
C ARG A 219 13.84 22.02 13.28
N LYS A 220 14.30 21.20 14.24
CA LYS A 220 13.41 20.32 15.01
C LYS A 220 12.37 21.09 15.82
N SER A 221 12.71 22.28 16.30
CA SER A 221 11.78 23.13 17.05
C SER A 221 10.70 23.70 16.14
N LEU A 222 11.06 24.19 14.95
CA LEU A 222 10.12 24.63 13.93
C LEU A 222 9.20 23.49 13.46
N GLU A 223 9.73 22.28 13.24
CA GLU A 223 8.91 21.10 12.90
C GLU A 223 7.89 20.78 13.99
N ARG A 224 8.28 20.85 15.28
CA ARG A 224 7.33 20.64 16.39
C ARG A 224 6.23 21.70 16.40
N ILE A 225 6.58 22.96 16.15
CA ILE A 225 5.64 24.09 16.14
C ILE A 225 4.68 24.00 14.96
N ALA A 226 5.20 23.73 13.75
CA ALA A 226 4.39 23.50 12.56
C ALA A 226 3.41 22.34 12.76
N ASN A 227 3.86 21.23 13.36
CA ASN A 227 2.97 20.11 13.67
C ASN A 227 1.90 20.46 14.70
N LYS A 228 2.23 21.21 15.76
CA LYS A 228 1.24 21.70 16.74
C LYS A 228 0.21 22.63 16.09
N ALA A 229 0.65 23.55 15.24
CA ALA A 229 -0.21 24.45 14.50
C ALA A 229 -1.15 23.69 13.56
N LYS A 230 -0.63 22.76 12.76
CA LYS A 230 -1.46 21.93 11.87
C LYS A 230 -2.50 21.12 12.65
N ARG A 231 -2.13 20.54 13.80
CA ARG A 231 -3.06 19.78 14.65
C ARG A 231 -4.15 20.67 15.26
N SER A 232 -3.83 21.91 15.60
CA SER A 232 -4.82 22.83 16.21
C SER A 232 -5.95 23.23 15.26
N VAL A 233 -5.90 22.79 14.00
CA VAL A 233 -6.94 23.03 12.98
C VAL A 233 -7.42 21.73 12.31
N GLY A 234 -7.34 20.59 13.01
CA GLY A 234 -7.88 19.32 12.52
C GLY A 234 -6.93 18.48 11.68
N GLY A 235 -5.63 18.79 11.70
CA GLY A 235 -4.62 18.07 10.91
C GLY A 235 -4.46 16.58 11.22
N ASP A 236 -5.03 16.09 12.32
CA ASP A 236 -5.01 14.70 12.77
C ASP A 236 -6.41 14.06 12.87
N ASP A 237 -7.48 14.77 12.52
CA ASP A 237 -8.86 14.27 12.64
C ASP A 237 -9.07 12.94 11.93
N GLY A 238 -8.60 12.84 10.68
CA GLY A 238 -8.74 11.63 9.88
C GLY A 238 -7.95 10.47 10.45
N SER A 239 -6.74 10.72 10.92
CA SER A 239 -5.89 9.69 11.51
C SER A 239 -6.49 9.17 12.82
N VAL A 240 -6.97 10.06 13.70
CA VAL A 240 -7.57 9.67 14.98
C VAL A 240 -8.88 8.91 14.75
N PHE A 241 -9.75 9.39 13.85
CA PHE A 241 -10.97 8.69 13.47
C PHE A 241 -10.68 7.30 12.89
N GLY A 242 -9.77 7.23 11.91
CA GLY A 242 -9.40 5.97 11.26
C GLY A 242 -8.87 4.94 12.24
N ASN A 243 -7.95 5.35 13.13
CA ASN A 243 -7.39 4.47 14.16
C ASN A 243 -8.48 3.91 15.09
N LYS A 244 -9.48 4.72 15.46
CA LYS A 244 -10.60 4.26 16.30
C LYS A 244 -11.48 3.26 15.56
N LEU A 245 -11.82 3.55 14.29
CA LEU A 245 -12.69 2.68 13.51
C LEU A 245 -12.03 1.31 13.27
N HIS A 246 -10.75 1.31 12.90
CA HIS A 246 -9.95 0.08 12.75
C HIS A 246 -9.89 -0.74 14.03
N ALA A 247 -9.52 -0.12 15.15
CA ALA A 247 -9.41 -0.83 16.42
C ALA A 247 -10.74 -1.44 16.88
N TRP A 248 -11.86 -0.72 16.70
CA TRP A 248 -13.18 -1.24 17.05
C TRP A 248 -13.64 -2.35 16.11
N LEU A 249 -13.40 -2.22 14.81
CA LEU A 249 -13.67 -3.30 13.85
C LEU A 249 -12.90 -4.56 14.24
N GLU A 250 -11.61 -4.43 14.50
CA GLU A 250 -10.72 -5.51 14.92
C GLU A 250 -11.23 -6.22 16.19
N ALA A 251 -11.55 -5.45 17.24
CA ALA A 251 -12.03 -6.01 18.50
C ALA A 251 -13.38 -6.73 18.37
N ILE A 252 -14.28 -6.24 17.51
CA ILE A 252 -15.56 -6.88 17.23
C ILE A 252 -15.35 -8.19 16.47
N ILE A 253 -14.56 -8.17 15.38
CA ILE A 253 -14.31 -9.37 14.58
C ILE A 253 -13.57 -10.44 15.38
N ALA A 254 -12.63 -10.05 16.24
CA ALA A 254 -11.92 -10.98 17.11
C ALA A 254 -12.76 -11.50 18.30
N GLY A 255 -14.00 -11.02 18.47
CA GLY A 255 -14.90 -11.41 19.56
C GLY A 255 -14.49 -10.88 20.94
N ALA A 256 -13.59 -9.89 21.02
CA ALA A 256 -13.21 -9.24 22.27
C ALA A 256 -14.28 -8.27 22.80
N THR A 257 -15.17 -7.82 21.92
CA THR A 257 -16.31 -6.96 22.23
C THR A 257 -17.46 -7.20 21.25
N THR A 258 -18.59 -6.56 21.46
CA THR A 258 -19.77 -6.63 20.59
C THR A 258 -20.06 -5.27 19.97
N PHE A 259 -20.78 -5.25 18.84
CA PHE A 259 -21.18 -4.02 18.17
C PHE A 259 -21.89 -3.03 19.11
N ASP A 260 -22.79 -3.51 19.96
CA ASP A 260 -23.58 -2.66 20.86
C ASP A 260 -22.75 -1.95 21.93
N GLN A 261 -21.54 -2.46 22.21
CA GLN A 261 -20.59 -1.88 23.16
C GLN A 261 -19.71 -0.78 22.55
N ALA A 262 -19.69 -0.63 21.22
CA ALA A 262 -18.98 0.45 20.55
C ALA A 262 -19.57 1.83 20.91
N PRO A 263 -18.77 2.92 20.91
CA PRO A 263 -19.25 4.27 21.14
C PRO A 263 -20.42 4.61 20.22
N LYS A 264 -21.47 5.26 20.75
CA LYS A 264 -22.70 5.53 20.00
C LYS A 264 -22.48 6.33 18.72
N ASP A 265 -21.52 7.25 18.73
CA ASP A 265 -21.17 8.03 17.53
C ASP A 265 -20.39 7.22 16.48
N LEU A 266 -19.74 6.12 16.88
CA LEU A 266 -18.99 5.23 16.00
C LEU A 266 -19.86 4.12 15.39
N GLN A 267 -20.92 3.70 16.11
CA GLN A 267 -21.84 2.64 15.67
C GLN A 267 -22.39 2.83 14.24
N PRO A 268 -22.81 4.04 13.81
CA PRO A 268 -23.28 4.27 12.44
C PRO A 268 -22.24 3.93 11.36
N TYR A 269 -20.96 4.21 11.58
CA TYR A 269 -19.89 3.92 10.62
C TYR A 269 -19.60 2.42 10.54
N LEU A 270 -19.59 1.73 11.67
CA LEU A 270 -19.49 0.26 11.71
C LEU A 270 -20.70 -0.40 11.05
N ALA A 271 -21.91 0.15 11.25
CA ALA A 271 -23.14 -0.41 10.69
C ALA A 271 -23.13 -0.38 9.15
N VAL A 272 -22.76 0.74 8.53
CA VAL A 272 -22.68 0.83 7.06
C VAL A 272 -21.58 -0.06 6.49
N LEU A 273 -20.47 -0.24 7.22
CA LEU A 273 -19.41 -1.17 6.85
C LEU A 273 -19.89 -2.62 6.84
N PHE A 274 -20.53 -3.08 7.92
CA PHE A 274 -21.10 -4.44 8.00
C PHE A 274 -22.23 -4.67 6.99
N GLU A 275 -23.08 -3.67 6.79
CA GLU A 275 -24.16 -3.74 5.81
C GLU A 275 -23.61 -3.85 4.38
N SER A 276 -22.57 -3.10 4.01
CA SER A 276 -21.93 -3.22 2.69
C SER A 276 -21.33 -4.60 2.47
N MET A 277 -20.63 -5.16 3.46
CA MET A 277 -20.11 -6.54 3.40
C MET A 277 -21.24 -7.55 3.18
N ARG A 278 -22.31 -7.45 3.97
CA ARG A 278 -23.49 -8.32 3.87
C ARG A 278 -24.19 -8.21 2.51
N ARG A 279 -24.33 -7.00 1.95
CA ARG A 279 -24.94 -6.78 0.63
C ARG A 279 -24.15 -7.42 -0.50
N LEU A 280 -22.82 -7.41 -0.41
CA LEU A 280 -21.95 -8.05 -1.38
C LEU A 280 -21.80 -9.57 -1.14
N GLY A 281 -22.30 -10.08 -0.02
CA GLY A 281 -22.14 -11.48 0.39
C GLY A 281 -20.72 -11.82 0.88
N PHE A 282 -19.92 -10.80 1.23
CA PHE A 282 -18.59 -11.00 1.81
C PHE A 282 -18.68 -11.21 3.32
N GLN A 283 -17.74 -11.97 3.86
CA GLN A 283 -17.64 -12.23 5.29
C GLN A 283 -16.23 -11.94 5.78
N PHE A 284 -16.09 -11.21 6.89
CA PHE A 284 -14.79 -11.07 7.55
C PHE A 284 -14.32 -12.43 8.06
N VAL A 285 -13.02 -12.70 7.95
CA VAL A 285 -12.43 -13.91 8.51
C VAL A 285 -12.04 -13.67 9.97
N ASP A 286 -12.49 -14.56 10.85
CA ASP A 286 -12.14 -14.53 12.28
C ASP A 286 -10.62 -14.48 12.49
N LYS A 287 -10.17 -13.61 13.40
CA LYS A 287 -8.74 -13.41 13.77
C LYS A 287 -7.80 -13.08 12.60
N MET A 288 -8.35 -12.62 11.47
CA MET A 288 -7.59 -12.15 10.31
C MET A 288 -7.86 -10.67 10.05
N VAL A 289 -7.84 -9.87 11.11
CA VAL A 289 -7.87 -8.40 11.06
C VAL A 289 -6.59 -7.89 11.71
N GLU A 290 -5.94 -6.90 11.11
CA GLU A 290 -4.71 -6.29 11.60
C GLU A 290 -3.59 -7.33 11.86
N ARG A 291 -3.33 -8.22 10.89
CA ARG A 291 -2.28 -9.25 11.00
C ARG A 291 -1.02 -8.85 10.25
N THR A 292 0.13 -9.18 10.85
CA THR A 292 1.45 -8.80 10.32
C THR A 292 2.02 -9.91 9.46
N VAL A 293 2.52 -9.53 8.28
CA VAL A 293 2.98 -10.43 7.24
C VAL A 293 4.37 -10.06 6.77
N PHE A 294 5.12 -11.06 6.30
CA PHE A 294 6.39 -10.90 5.61
C PHE A 294 6.20 -11.11 4.10
N ILE A 295 6.76 -10.20 3.32
CA ILE A 295 6.62 -10.14 1.86
C ILE A 295 8.00 -10.40 1.25
N PRO A 296 8.28 -11.64 0.79
CA PRO A 296 9.62 -12.00 0.32
C PRO A 296 10.09 -11.18 -0.89
N ALA A 297 9.18 -10.86 -1.82
CA ALA A 297 9.50 -10.15 -3.05
C ALA A 297 10.20 -8.79 -2.80
N SER A 298 9.86 -8.14 -1.69
CA SER A 298 10.45 -6.86 -1.28
C SER A 298 11.34 -6.98 -0.04
N GLY A 299 11.34 -8.13 0.65
CA GLY A 299 11.95 -8.31 1.97
C GLY A 299 11.33 -7.41 3.05
N LEU A 300 10.06 -7.01 2.88
CA LEU A 300 9.39 -6.05 3.75
C LEU A 300 8.40 -6.73 4.69
N VAL A 301 8.02 -6.02 5.75
CA VAL A 301 6.95 -6.42 6.67
C VAL A 301 5.84 -5.37 6.62
N GLY A 302 4.60 -5.82 6.76
CA GLY A 302 3.47 -4.92 6.92
C GLY A 302 2.29 -5.58 7.61
N THR A 303 1.32 -4.77 8.01
CA THR A 303 0.06 -5.23 8.59
C THR A 303 -1.06 -4.94 7.59
N PHE A 304 -1.84 -5.97 7.24
CA PHE A 304 -3.03 -5.77 6.42
C PHE A 304 -4.24 -5.50 7.32
N ASP A 305 -5.23 -4.76 6.81
CA ASP A 305 -6.39 -4.38 7.61
C ASP A 305 -7.28 -5.59 7.88
N PHE A 306 -7.69 -6.35 6.85
CA PHE A 306 -8.46 -7.58 7.05
C PHE A 306 -8.35 -8.60 5.90
N LEU A 307 -8.74 -9.85 6.18
CA LEU A 307 -9.13 -10.83 5.17
C LEU A 307 -10.65 -10.98 5.13
N ALA A 308 -11.18 -11.22 3.93
CA ALA A 308 -12.58 -11.53 3.72
C ALA A 308 -12.75 -12.77 2.84
N VAL A 309 -13.86 -13.49 3.03
CA VAL A 309 -14.31 -14.57 2.15
C VAL A 309 -15.38 -14.02 1.22
N THR A 310 -15.20 -14.27 -0.08
CA THR A 310 -16.17 -13.95 -1.13
C THR A 310 -17.38 -14.91 -1.08
N PRO A 311 -18.49 -14.61 -1.77
CA PRO A 311 -19.61 -15.56 -1.89
C PRO A 311 -19.22 -16.93 -2.45
N ASP A 312 -18.18 -16.99 -3.29
CA ASP A 312 -17.68 -18.21 -3.92
C ASP A 312 -16.68 -18.98 -3.05
N GLY A 313 -16.32 -18.45 -1.88
CA GLY A 313 -15.43 -19.09 -0.91
C GLY A 313 -13.96 -18.69 -1.01
N ASP A 314 -13.58 -17.87 -2.00
CA ASP A 314 -12.21 -17.36 -2.14
C ASP A 314 -11.89 -16.33 -1.06
N TRP A 315 -10.68 -16.40 -0.51
CA TRP A 315 -10.18 -15.42 0.45
C TRP A 315 -9.53 -14.26 -0.30
N VAL A 316 -9.78 -13.03 0.14
CA VAL A 316 -9.23 -11.81 -0.46
C VAL A 316 -8.61 -10.91 0.61
N ILE A 317 -7.58 -10.16 0.22
CA ILE A 317 -7.04 -9.07 1.04
C ILE A 317 -8.02 -7.91 1.02
N GLY A 318 -8.21 -7.31 2.19
CA GLY A 318 -9.09 -6.17 2.41
C GLY A 318 -8.37 -4.98 3.03
N ASP A 319 -8.82 -3.78 2.69
CA ASP A 319 -8.36 -2.51 3.27
C ASP A 319 -9.53 -1.58 3.57
N LEU A 320 -9.48 -0.89 4.71
CA LEU A 320 -10.49 0.06 5.17
C LEU A 320 -9.92 1.47 5.15
N LYS A 321 -10.48 2.30 4.27
CA LYS A 321 -10.13 3.72 4.14
C LYS A 321 -11.17 4.61 4.78
N THR A 322 -10.71 5.64 5.48
CA THR A 322 -11.56 6.60 6.20
C THR A 322 -11.38 8.06 5.80
N SER A 323 -10.48 8.31 4.84
CA SER A 323 -10.30 9.63 4.27
C SER A 323 -11.55 10.08 3.52
N SER A 324 -11.77 11.40 3.50
CA SER A 324 -12.90 12.03 2.81
C SER A 324 -12.84 11.88 1.28
N SER A 325 -11.66 11.59 0.74
CA SER A 325 -11.45 11.17 -0.65
C SER A 325 -10.31 10.15 -0.70
N ILE A 326 -10.38 9.23 -1.66
CA ILE A 326 -9.38 8.20 -1.96
C ILE A 326 -8.79 8.35 -3.37
N ASP A 327 -9.22 9.38 -4.11
CA ASP A 327 -8.96 9.52 -5.55
C ASP A 327 -7.47 9.59 -5.88
N TRP A 328 -6.68 10.16 -4.97
CA TRP A 328 -5.24 10.37 -5.13
C TRP A 328 -4.37 9.24 -4.60
N SER A 329 -4.97 8.20 -4.00
CA SER A 329 -4.24 7.12 -3.31
C SER A 329 -4.41 5.76 -3.97
N TRP A 330 -5.12 5.67 -5.11
CA TRP A 330 -5.40 4.38 -5.75
C TRP A 330 -4.13 3.61 -6.14
N LEU A 331 -3.10 4.31 -6.61
CA LEU A 331 -1.83 3.67 -6.99
C LEU A 331 -1.14 3.02 -5.79
N SER A 332 -0.93 3.77 -4.69
CA SER A 332 -0.34 3.20 -3.48
C SER A 332 -1.21 2.13 -2.83
N ILE A 333 -2.54 2.28 -2.86
CA ILE A 333 -3.46 1.24 -2.39
C ILE A 333 -3.29 -0.05 -3.20
N ALA A 334 -3.27 0.03 -4.54
CA ALA A 334 -3.10 -1.14 -5.39
C ALA A 334 -1.75 -1.84 -5.17
N ILE A 335 -0.66 -1.08 -5.07
CA ILE A 335 0.67 -1.63 -4.77
C ILE A 335 0.68 -2.31 -3.39
N GLN A 336 0.14 -1.64 -2.37
CA GLN A 336 0.08 -2.19 -1.01
C GLN A 336 -0.72 -3.50 -0.94
N LEU A 337 -1.89 -3.56 -1.59
CA LEU A 337 -2.72 -4.76 -1.62
C LEU A 337 -2.05 -5.90 -2.40
N ALA A 338 -1.38 -5.58 -3.52
CA ALA A 338 -0.59 -6.55 -4.28
C ALA A 338 0.55 -7.13 -3.43
N GLN A 339 1.29 -6.28 -2.72
CA GLN A 339 2.33 -6.71 -1.77
C GLN A 339 1.77 -7.74 -0.77
N TYR A 340 0.66 -7.43 -0.10
CA TYR A 340 0.07 -8.35 0.88
C TYR A 340 -0.43 -9.66 0.27
N SER A 341 -0.96 -9.63 -0.95
CA SER A 341 -1.41 -10.86 -1.65
C SER A 341 -0.27 -11.82 -2.01
N THR A 342 0.98 -11.33 -2.02
CA THR A 342 2.19 -12.11 -2.29
C THR A 342 2.95 -12.52 -1.02
N ALA A 343 2.46 -12.13 0.16
CA ALA A 343 3.06 -12.53 1.42
C ALA A 343 3.05 -14.06 1.58
N THR A 344 4.15 -14.61 2.11
CA THR A 344 4.30 -16.05 2.32
C THR A 344 4.18 -16.46 3.78
N MET A 345 4.51 -15.55 4.69
CA MET A 345 4.47 -15.78 6.13
C MET A 345 3.64 -14.72 6.82
N MET A 346 2.95 -15.12 7.87
CA MET A 346 2.17 -14.28 8.77
C MET A 346 2.62 -14.55 10.20
N LEU A 347 2.78 -13.50 10.99
CA LEU A 347 3.16 -13.64 12.39
C LEU A 347 2.02 -14.32 13.17
N SER A 348 2.36 -15.28 14.03
CA SER A 348 1.40 -16.01 14.88
C SER A 348 0.60 -15.04 15.75
N TRP A 349 -0.57 -15.48 16.21
CA TRP A 349 -1.48 -14.63 17.00
C TRP A 349 -0.78 -13.96 18.19
N ASP A 350 0.06 -14.70 18.90
CA ASP A 350 0.83 -14.24 20.06
C ASP A 350 2.19 -13.61 19.71
N GLY A 351 2.57 -13.59 18.44
CA GLY A 351 3.85 -13.06 17.99
C GLY A 351 5.05 -13.91 18.39
N SER A 352 4.86 -15.19 18.73
CA SER A 352 5.95 -16.09 19.12
C SER A 352 6.74 -16.64 17.93
N ARG A 353 6.11 -16.76 16.75
CA ARG A 353 6.71 -17.36 15.55
C ARG A 353 6.05 -16.86 14.27
N TRP A 354 6.62 -17.24 13.14
CA TRP A 354 6.02 -17.05 11.82
C TRP A 354 5.28 -18.33 11.38
N GLU A 355 4.12 -18.15 10.77
CA GLU A 355 3.23 -19.18 10.26
C GLU A 355 3.02 -18.97 8.76
N VAL A 356 2.62 -20.01 8.04
CA VAL A 356 2.33 -19.88 6.60
C VAL A 356 1.11 -18.96 6.41
N MET A 357 1.23 -17.97 5.53
CA MET A 357 0.12 -17.12 5.13
C MET A 357 -0.94 -17.96 4.41
N PRO A 358 -2.23 -17.90 4.81
CA PRO A 358 -3.30 -18.57 4.08
C PRO A 358 -3.34 -18.13 2.61
N PRO A 359 -3.72 -19.01 1.67
CA PRO A 359 -3.87 -18.63 0.28
C PRO A 359 -4.97 -17.57 0.16
N VAL A 360 -4.66 -16.50 -0.56
CA VAL A 360 -5.58 -15.41 -0.90
C VAL A 360 -5.57 -15.19 -2.41
N SER A 361 -6.63 -14.60 -2.93
CA SER A 361 -6.72 -14.19 -4.33
C SER A 361 -5.56 -13.26 -4.68
N ARG A 362 -4.96 -13.52 -5.83
CA ARG A 362 -3.96 -12.65 -6.48
C ARG A 362 -4.53 -11.90 -7.66
N VAL A 363 -5.85 -11.97 -7.87
CA VAL A 363 -6.53 -11.34 -8.99
C VAL A 363 -7.12 -10.01 -8.55
N PHE A 364 -7.76 -9.97 -7.38
CA PHE A 364 -8.35 -8.75 -6.87
C PHE A 364 -8.33 -8.67 -5.34
N ALA A 365 -8.44 -7.45 -4.83
CA ALA A 365 -8.62 -7.12 -3.42
C ALA A 365 -9.85 -6.25 -3.20
N LEU A 366 -10.31 -6.16 -1.94
CA LEU A 366 -11.47 -5.36 -1.54
C LEU A 366 -11.03 -4.10 -0.78
N VAL A 367 -11.53 -2.94 -1.17
CA VAL A 367 -11.39 -1.70 -0.39
C VAL A 367 -12.76 -1.24 0.08
N LEU A 368 -12.91 -0.98 1.36
CA LEU A 368 -14.10 -0.38 1.95
C LEU A 368 -13.80 1.07 2.32
N SER A 369 -14.45 2.02 1.66
CA SER A 369 -14.30 3.45 1.95
C SER A 369 -15.44 3.92 2.85
N VAL A 370 -15.10 4.30 4.08
CA VAL A 370 -15.99 4.84 5.12
C VAL A 370 -15.54 6.26 5.48
N PRO A 371 -15.87 7.26 4.67
CA PRO A 371 -15.39 8.64 4.85
C PRO A 371 -15.87 9.24 6.16
N LYS A 372 -14.95 9.89 6.89
CA LYS A 372 -15.24 10.50 8.20
C LYS A 372 -16.14 11.74 8.16
N ASP A 373 -16.13 12.46 7.03
CA ASP A 373 -16.71 13.81 6.92
C ASP A 373 -18.07 13.82 6.19
N GLU A 374 -18.62 12.66 5.87
CA GLU A 374 -19.94 12.59 5.26
C GLU A 374 -21.03 12.94 6.28
N PRO A 375 -22.01 13.81 5.93
CA PRO A 375 -23.11 14.15 6.82
C PRO A 375 -23.93 12.94 7.28
N ILE A 376 -23.97 11.91 6.43
CA ILE A 376 -24.57 10.62 6.72
C ILE A 376 -23.50 9.56 6.47
N PRO A 377 -23.16 8.71 7.44
CA PRO A 377 -22.19 7.64 7.24
C PRO A 377 -22.55 6.77 6.04
N THR A 378 -21.55 6.51 5.19
CA THR A 378 -21.68 5.62 4.03
C THR A 378 -20.49 4.66 3.98
N CYS A 379 -20.65 3.57 3.26
CA CYS A 379 -19.57 2.65 2.95
C CYS A 379 -19.61 2.33 1.45
N THR A 380 -18.60 2.77 0.71
CA THR A 380 -18.46 2.47 -0.72
C THR A 380 -17.42 1.37 -0.90
N PRO A 381 -17.82 0.18 -1.39
CA PRO A 381 -16.88 -0.89 -1.72
C PRO A 381 -16.24 -0.67 -3.10
N TYR A 382 -14.96 -0.99 -3.21
CA TYR A 382 -14.20 -0.99 -4.46
C TYR A 382 -13.44 -2.30 -4.62
N VAL A 383 -13.36 -2.76 -5.86
CA VAL A 383 -12.54 -3.91 -6.24
C VAL A 383 -11.27 -3.38 -6.88
N VAL A 384 -10.11 -3.84 -6.42
CA VAL A 384 -8.80 -3.40 -6.89
C VAL A 384 -8.14 -4.54 -7.67
N ASP A 385 -7.67 -4.26 -8.89
CA ASP A 385 -6.94 -5.21 -9.72
C ASP A 385 -5.51 -5.41 -9.19
N LEU A 386 -5.21 -6.64 -8.75
CA LEU A 386 -3.91 -6.98 -8.18
C LEU A 386 -2.84 -7.30 -9.24
N ASN A 387 -3.22 -7.56 -10.48
CA ASN A 387 -2.24 -7.73 -11.57
C ASN A 387 -1.58 -6.39 -11.85
N LEU A 388 -2.39 -5.33 -12.03
CA LEU A 388 -1.87 -3.98 -12.19
C LEU A 388 -1.13 -3.51 -10.94
N GLY A 389 -1.65 -3.82 -9.75
CA GLY A 389 -0.94 -3.55 -8.49
C GLY A 389 0.45 -4.21 -8.43
N SER A 390 0.58 -5.44 -8.95
CA SER A 390 1.85 -6.17 -8.99
C SER A 390 2.84 -5.58 -9.99
N GLU A 391 2.37 -5.19 -11.18
CA GLU A 391 3.20 -4.47 -12.17
C GLU A 391 3.75 -3.14 -11.60
N MET A 392 2.89 -2.40 -10.90
CA MET A 392 3.29 -1.14 -10.26
C MET A 392 4.20 -1.37 -9.05
N MET A 393 4.04 -2.49 -8.33
CA MET A 393 4.96 -2.90 -7.26
C MET A 393 6.38 -3.15 -7.80
N GLU A 394 6.52 -3.83 -8.94
CA GLU A 394 7.81 -4.04 -9.59
C GLU A 394 8.46 -2.71 -10.00
N THR A 395 7.66 -1.80 -10.54
CA THR A 395 8.11 -0.43 -10.88
C THR A 395 8.59 0.32 -9.65
N ALA A 396 7.83 0.26 -8.55
CA ALA A 396 8.19 0.88 -7.28
C ALA A 396 9.51 0.32 -6.72
N LEU A 397 9.73 -1.00 -6.81
CA LEU A 397 10.97 -1.65 -6.37
C LEU A 397 12.17 -1.15 -7.18
N ARG A 398 12.01 -1.04 -8.50
CA ARG A 398 13.05 -0.49 -9.37
C ARG A 398 13.39 0.96 -9.03
N VAL A 399 12.37 1.82 -8.83
CA VAL A 399 12.58 3.22 -8.42
C VAL A 399 13.30 3.32 -7.07
N GLN A 400 12.91 2.50 -6.09
CA GLN A 400 13.59 2.45 -4.80
C GLN A 400 15.06 2.02 -4.95
N HIS A 401 15.33 1.00 -5.77
CA HIS A 401 16.69 0.56 -6.08
C HIS A 401 17.51 1.70 -6.72
N LEU A 402 16.97 2.39 -7.71
CA LEU A 402 17.61 3.55 -8.36
C LEU A 402 17.94 4.66 -7.36
N HIS A 403 17.03 4.99 -6.44
CA HIS A 403 17.31 5.97 -5.38
C HIS A 403 18.47 5.54 -4.47
N ALA A 404 18.52 4.26 -4.09
CA ALA A 404 19.59 3.71 -3.27
C ALA A 404 20.94 3.72 -3.99
N VAL A 405 20.97 3.37 -5.27
CA VAL A 405 22.16 3.45 -6.13
C VAL A 405 22.63 4.89 -6.26
N ALA A 406 21.75 5.82 -6.63
CA ALA A 406 22.09 7.23 -6.81
C ALA A 406 22.67 7.85 -5.54
N LYS A 407 22.07 7.59 -4.37
CA LYS A 407 22.58 8.08 -3.08
C LYS A 407 23.97 7.51 -2.76
N ARG A 408 24.19 6.21 -3.03
CA ARG A 408 25.48 5.55 -2.83
C ARG A 408 26.55 6.15 -3.74
N ALA A 409 26.26 6.24 -5.05
CA ALA A 409 27.15 6.79 -6.06
C ALA A 409 27.53 8.25 -5.78
N ALA A 410 26.59 9.06 -5.30
CA ALA A 410 26.84 10.45 -4.92
C ALA A 410 27.75 10.58 -3.69
N SER A 411 27.74 9.59 -2.79
CA SER A 411 28.58 9.57 -1.59
C SER A 411 29.97 9.00 -1.88
N ASP A 412 30.03 7.95 -2.70
CA ASP A 412 31.24 7.26 -3.13
C ASP A 412 30.98 6.58 -4.48
N SER A 413 31.56 7.12 -5.55
CA SER A 413 31.39 6.58 -6.90
C SER A 413 32.06 5.21 -7.10
N THR A 414 32.98 4.81 -6.22
CA THR A 414 33.64 3.49 -6.29
C THR A 414 32.80 2.38 -5.69
N ALA A 415 31.72 2.72 -4.97
CA ALA A 415 30.79 1.77 -4.37
C ALA A 415 29.71 1.25 -5.35
N LEU A 416 29.85 1.54 -6.65
CA LEU A 416 29.00 0.97 -7.69
C LEU A 416 29.29 -0.50 -7.91
N ARG A 417 28.23 -1.25 -8.22
CA ARG A 417 28.24 -2.70 -8.45
C ARG A 417 27.87 -2.99 -9.89
N GLU A 418 28.30 -4.14 -10.39
CA GLU A 418 27.86 -4.64 -11.67
C GLU A 418 26.32 -4.78 -11.70
N GLY A 419 25.68 -4.22 -12.73
CA GLY A 419 24.22 -4.20 -12.87
C GLY A 419 23.49 -3.02 -12.21
N ASP A 420 24.19 -2.11 -11.54
CA ASP A 420 23.58 -0.87 -11.03
C ASP A 420 23.09 0.01 -12.20
N GLU A 421 21.79 0.33 -12.22
CA GLU A 421 21.24 1.35 -13.12
C GLU A 421 21.46 2.76 -12.53
N LEU A 422 22.05 3.67 -13.31
CA LEU A 422 22.36 5.05 -12.88
C LEU A 422 21.70 6.08 -13.80
N LEU A 423 20.96 7.01 -13.20
CA LEU A 423 20.28 8.09 -13.93
C LEU A 423 21.23 9.26 -14.30
N ALA A 424 22.28 9.49 -13.51
CA ALA A 424 23.25 10.55 -13.77
C ALA A 424 24.61 10.21 -13.13
N TRP A 425 25.68 10.58 -13.83
CA TRP A 425 27.07 10.36 -13.37
C TRP A 425 27.56 11.53 -12.52
N THR A 426 28.39 11.23 -11.52
CA THR A 426 29.09 12.27 -10.76
C THR A 426 30.20 12.90 -11.62
N ALA A 427 30.49 14.19 -11.38
CA ALA A 427 31.58 14.87 -12.05
C ALA A 427 32.91 14.14 -11.75
N GLY A 428 33.57 13.62 -12.79
CA GLY A 428 34.84 12.90 -12.68
C GLY A 428 34.76 11.38 -12.92
N ALA A 429 33.58 10.79 -13.10
CA ALA A 429 33.47 9.42 -13.61
C ALA A 429 33.84 9.39 -15.11
N GLU A 430 34.74 8.49 -15.51
CA GLU A 430 34.97 8.22 -16.94
C GLU A 430 33.71 7.58 -17.52
N VAL A 431 32.89 8.39 -18.19
CA VAL A 431 31.76 7.89 -18.96
C VAL A 431 32.26 7.56 -20.36
N ASN A 432 32.37 6.27 -20.69
CA ASN A 432 32.59 5.85 -22.07
C ASN A 432 31.30 6.07 -22.88
N LEU A 433 31.16 7.27 -23.44
CA LEU A 433 29.99 7.67 -24.23
C LEU A 433 29.72 6.75 -25.44
N ARG A 434 30.70 5.95 -25.90
CA ARG A 434 30.50 4.99 -27.00
C ARG A 434 29.66 3.77 -26.60
N GLU A 435 29.65 3.38 -25.33
CA GLU A 435 28.83 2.26 -24.84
C GLU A 435 27.36 2.66 -24.67
N LEU A 436 27.10 3.93 -24.32
CA LEU A 436 25.75 4.49 -24.17
C LEU A 436 24.98 4.63 -25.49
N VAL A 437 25.68 4.80 -26.61
CA VAL A 437 25.06 4.94 -27.95
C VAL A 437 24.81 3.57 -28.61
N GLY A 438 25.42 2.49 -28.10
CA GLY A 438 25.30 1.14 -28.64
C GLY A 438 24.15 0.30 -28.08
N GLN A 439 23.54 0.71 -26.95
CA GLN A 439 22.41 0.00 -26.36
C GLN A 439 21.11 0.44 -27.05
N THR A 440 20.76 -0.26 -28.12
CA THR A 440 19.42 -0.15 -28.72
C THR A 440 18.40 -0.62 -27.67
N PRO A 441 17.32 0.14 -27.39
CA PRO A 441 16.30 -0.33 -26.46
C PRO A 441 15.74 -1.68 -26.95
N PRO A 442 15.41 -2.62 -26.04
CA PRO A 442 14.78 -3.87 -26.44
C PRO A 442 13.51 -3.53 -27.23
N ALA A 443 13.36 -4.15 -28.40
CA ALA A 443 12.21 -3.94 -29.26
C ALA A 443 10.91 -4.22 -28.47
N ALA A 444 9.97 -3.27 -28.56
CA ALA A 444 8.68 -3.29 -27.88
C ALA A 444 7.78 -4.44 -28.34
#